data_AF-A0A9E5Y159-F1
#
_entry.id   AF-A0A9E5Y159-F1
#
_cell.length_a   1.000
_cell.length_b   1.000
_cell.length_c   1.000
_cell.angle_alpha   90.00
_cell.angle_beta   90.00
_cell.angle_gamma   90.00
#
_symmetry.space_group_name_H-M   'P 1'
#
loop_
_entity.id
_entity.type
_entity.pdbx_description
1 polymer ?
#
loop_
_entity_poly.entity_id
_entity_poly.type
_entity_poly.pdbx_seq_one_letter_code
_entity_poly.pdbx_strand_id
1 'polypeptide(L)'
;MAEEKKVPVVELSLKEIDAKQVEELVVELARRGYLPSDIGRILRDNYGIPDVKEVTGKKILQILEEHGLAPKIPEDLMHLMKRAVRTWKHLQRHPKDMVSKRGLILIESKIKTLIKYYKKIDRLPPEFEYSRETAEMYIR
;
A
#
# COMPACT_ATOMS: atom_id res chain seq x y z
N MET A 1 15.36 -0.23 -47.29
CA MET A 1 15.98 0.01 -45.98
C MET A 1 15.73 1.48 -45.67
N ALA A 2 15.01 1.92 -44.65
CA ALA A 2 14.40 1.26 -43.51
C ALA A 2 12.97 1.81 -43.36
N GLU A 3 12.02 0.91 -43.17
CA GLU A 3 10.66 1.23 -42.78
C GLU A 3 10.74 1.68 -41.31
N GLU A 4 10.64 2.98 -41.06
CA GLU A 4 10.44 3.48 -39.70
C GLU A 4 9.06 2.99 -39.25
N LYS A 5 9.04 1.86 -38.54
CA LYS A 5 7.89 1.43 -37.74
C LYS A 5 7.68 2.46 -36.65
N LYS A 6 6.99 3.55 -37.00
CA LYS A 6 6.43 4.50 -36.05
C LYS A 6 5.48 3.68 -35.18
N VAL A 7 5.90 3.43 -33.94
CA VAL A 7 5.05 2.85 -32.90
C VAL A 7 3.76 3.67 -32.92
N PRO A 8 2.57 3.05 -33.04
CA PRO A 8 1.34 3.82 -33.07
C PRO A 8 1.27 4.62 -31.76
N VAL A 9 1.43 5.93 -31.88
CA VAL A 9 1.14 6.85 -30.80
C VAL A 9 -0.38 6.80 -30.69
N VAL A 10 -0.87 5.97 -29.78
CA VAL A 10 -2.30 5.83 -29.54
C VAL A 10 -2.79 7.18 -29.02
N GLU A 11 -3.54 7.90 -29.87
CA GLU A 11 -4.29 9.08 -29.48
C GLU A 11 -5.12 8.75 -28.24
N LEU A 12 -4.94 9.53 -27.17
CA LEU A 12 -5.70 9.43 -25.93
C LEU A 12 -7.16 9.80 -26.19
N SER A 13 -7.91 8.83 -26.69
CA SER A 13 -9.36 8.79 -26.58
C SER A 13 -9.67 8.48 -25.12
N LEU A 14 -10.48 9.34 -24.50
CA LEU A 14 -11.32 9.01 -23.36
C LEU A 14 -12.14 7.78 -23.76
N LYS A 15 -11.56 6.59 -23.59
CA LYS A 15 -12.32 5.34 -23.59
C LYS A 15 -13.42 5.55 -22.58
N GLU A 16 -14.63 5.15 -22.93
CA GLU A 16 -15.70 4.93 -21.98
C GLU A 16 -15.18 3.91 -20.96
N ILE A 17 -14.56 4.39 -19.89
CA ILE A 17 -14.08 3.54 -18.81
C ILE A 17 -15.32 3.15 -18.06
N ASP A 18 -15.81 1.94 -18.33
CA ASP A 18 -16.92 1.39 -17.59
C ASP A 18 -16.48 1.15 -16.14
N ALA A 19 -17.27 1.62 -15.18
CA ALA A 19 -16.96 1.49 -13.76
C ALA A 19 -16.70 0.03 -13.36
N LYS A 20 -17.40 -0.92 -13.99
CA LYS A 20 -17.22 -2.36 -13.72
C LYS A 20 -15.87 -2.87 -14.17
N GLN A 21 -15.34 -2.36 -15.27
CA GLN A 21 -14.02 -2.76 -15.76
C GLN A 21 -12.92 -2.30 -14.81
N VAL A 22 -13.07 -1.13 -14.18
CA VAL A 22 -12.11 -0.64 -13.17
C VAL A 22 -12.17 -1.46 -11.89
N GLU A 23 -13.37 -1.81 -11.42
CA GLU A 23 -13.53 -2.69 -10.27
C GLU A 23 -12.87 -4.06 -10.51
N GLU A 24 -13.07 -4.64 -11.69
CA GLU A 24 -12.46 -5.93 -12.04
C GLU A 24 -10.93 -5.85 -12.11
N LEU A 25 -10.37 -4.78 -12.67
CA LEU A 25 -8.93 -4.54 -12.68
C LEU A 25 -8.36 -4.38 -11.26
N VAL A 26 -9.05 -3.67 -10.38
CA VAL A 26 -8.65 -3.52 -8.96
C VAL A 26 -8.61 -4.88 -8.28
N VAL A 27 -9.64 -5.70 -8.49
CA VAL A 27 -9.72 -7.06 -7.92
C VAL A 27 -8.61 -7.95 -8.46
N GLU A 28 -8.32 -7.89 -9.76
CA GLU A 28 -7.24 -8.66 -10.37
C GLU A 28 -5.87 -8.27 -9.80
N LEU A 29 -5.58 -6.96 -9.69
CA LEU A 29 -4.32 -6.47 -9.13
C LEU A 29 -4.19 -6.85 -7.64
N ALA A 30 -5.29 -6.81 -6.88
CA ALA A 30 -5.28 -7.25 -5.49
C ALA A 30 -5.03 -8.75 -5.36
N ARG A 31 -5.60 -9.58 -6.24
CA ARG A 31 -5.32 -11.03 -6.28
C ARG A 31 -3.86 -11.35 -6.61
N ARG A 32 -3.22 -10.50 -7.41
CA ARG A 32 -1.77 -10.58 -7.69
C ARG A 32 -0.91 -10.16 -6.49
N GLY A 33 -1.51 -9.66 -5.40
CA GLY A 33 -0.83 -9.27 -4.17
C GLY A 33 -0.34 -7.83 -4.16
N TYR A 34 -0.80 -6.98 -5.09
CA TYR A 34 -0.48 -5.55 -5.02
C TYR A 34 -1.26 -4.88 -3.88
N LEU A 35 -0.58 -3.94 -3.21
CA LEU A 35 -1.17 -3.16 -2.13
C LEU A 35 -2.07 -2.04 -2.71
N PRO A 36 -3.08 -1.54 -1.97
CA PRO A 36 -4.00 -0.51 -2.47
C PRO A 36 -3.32 0.73 -3.06
N SER A 37 -2.22 1.17 -2.44
CA SER A 37 -1.46 2.33 -2.94
C SER A 37 -0.73 2.03 -4.27
N ASP A 38 -0.19 0.82 -4.42
CA ASP A 38 0.44 0.36 -5.67
C ASP A 38 -0.59 0.16 -6.78
N ILE A 39 -1.78 -0.36 -6.45
CA ILE A 39 -2.90 -0.49 -7.39
C ILE A 39 -3.24 0.87 -7.99
N GLY A 40 -3.41 1.90 -7.16
CA GLY A 40 -3.68 3.26 -7.64
C GLY A 40 -2.58 3.80 -8.56
N ARG A 41 -1.30 3.52 -8.25
CA ARG A 41 -0.18 3.91 -9.11
C ARG A 41 -0.20 3.20 -10.45
N ILE A 42 -0.45 1.89 -10.45
CA ILE A 42 -0.52 1.08 -11.66
C ILE A 42 -1.68 1.54 -12.55
N LEU A 43 -2.85 1.82 -11.97
CA LEU A 43 -4.02 2.30 -12.71
C LEU A 43 -3.77 3.64 -13.39
N ARG A 44 -3.04 4.55 -12.72
CA ARG A 44 -2.65 5.83 -13.30
C ARG A 44 -1.61 5.68 -14.41
N ASP A 45 -0.52 4.97 -14.13
CA ASP A 45 0.66 4.94 -15.00
C ASP A 45 0.45 4.05 -16.24
N ASN A 46 -0.23 2.90 -16.08
CA ASN A 46 -0.41 1.93 -17.17
C ASN A 46 -1.77 2.04 -17.87
N TYR A 47 -2.83 2.40 -17.14
CA TYR A 47 -4.21 2.41 -17.65
C TYR A 47 -4.76 3.83 -17.87
N GLY A 48 -4.02 4.86 -17.46
CA GLY A 48 -4.44 6.26 -17.63
C GLY A 48 -5.62 6.69 -16.75
N ILE A 49 -5.89 5.98 -15.64
CA ILE A 49 -6.97 6.28 -14.71
C ILE A 49 -6.40 7.14 -13.55
N PRO A 50 -6.68 8.46 -13.50
CA PRO A 50 -6.06 9.35 -12.52
C PRO A 50 -6.61 9.12 -11.09
N ASP A 51 -7.92 8.96 -10.95
CA ASP A 51 -8.56 8.67 -9.67
C ASP A 51 -9.71 7.66 -9.84
N VAL A 52 -9.65 6.57 -9.09
CA VAL A 52 -10.65 5.49 -9.11
C VAL A 52 -11.99 5.98 -8.57
N LYS A 53 -11.95 6.95 -7.63
CA LYS A 53 -13.15 7.50 -7.02
C LYS A 53 -14.01 8.28 -8.01
N GLU A 54 -13.40 8.98 -8.96
CA GLU A 54 -14.14 9.75 -9.96
C GLU A 54 -14.89 8.83 -10.94
N VAL A 55 -14.31 7.66 -11.24
CA VAL A 55 -14.90 6.70 -12.19
C VAL A 55 -15.95 5.80 -11.54
N THR A 56 -15.64 5.24 -10.37
CA THR A 56 -16.49 4.22 -9.71
C THR A 56 -17.35 4.77 -8.57
N GLY A 57 -17.08 5.99 -8.09
CA GLY A 57 -17.71 6.56 -6.90
C GLY A 57 -17.23 5.99 -5.57
N LYS A 58 -16.41 4.92 -5.58
CA LYS A 58 -15.90 4.22 -4.40
C LYS A 58 -14.39 4.38 -4.27
N LYS A 59 -13.88 4.26 -3.05
CA LYS A 59 -12.43 4.17 -2.80
C LYS A 59 -11.94 2.75 -3.08
N ILE A 60 -10.67 2.60 -3.47
CA ILE A 60 -10.01 1.30 -3.66
C ILE A 60 -10.21 0.38 -2.44
N LEU A 61 -10.04 0.90 -1.22
CA LEU A 61 -10.26 0.12 0.00
C LEU A 61 -11.70 -0.39 0.13
N GLN A 62 -12.71 0.38 -0.28
CA GLN A 62 -14.11 -0.05 -0.23
C GLN A 62 -14.38 -1.16 -1.25
N ILE A 63 -13.84 -1.03 -2.46
CA ILE A 63 -13.92 -2.09 -3.49
C ILE A 63 -13.29 -3.38 -2.95
N LEU A 64 -12.12 -3.29 -2.30
CA LEU A 64 -11.47 -4.46 -1.70
C LEU A 64 -12.24 -5.05 -0.52
N GLU A 65 -12.88 -4.22 0.31
CA GLU A 65 -13.75 -4.66 1.42
C GLU A 65 -14.98 -5.42 0.89
N GLU A 66 -15.64 -4.91 -0.16
CA GLU A 66 -16.79 -5.56 -0.80
C GLU A 66 -16.43 -6.94 -1.39
N HIS A 67 -15.22 -7.07 -1.95
CA HIS A 67 -14.73 -8.33 -2.52
C HIS A 67 -14.03 -9.24 -1.50
N GLY A 68 -13.95 -8.86 -0.21
CA GLY A 68 -13.30 -9.64 0.84
C GLY A 68 -11.78 -9.77 0.68
N LEU A 69 -11.16 -8.91 -0.12
CA LEU A 69 -9.71 -8.86 -0.39
C LEU A 69 -9.01 -7.74 0.41
N ALA A 70 -9.73 -7.08 1.32
CA ALA A 70 -9.16 -6.03 2.13
C ALA A 70 -8.06 -6.56 3.07
N PRO A 71 -6.92 -5.85 3.18
CA PRO A 71 -5.87 -6.24 4.10
C PRO A 71 -6.35 -6.10 5.55
N LYS A 72 -6.13 -7.15 6.36
CA LYS A 72 -6.49 -7.17 7.80
C LYS A 72 -5.76 -6.10 8.60
N ILE A 73 -4.54 -5.75 8.19
CA ILE A 73 -3.73 -4.71 8.81
C ILE A 73 -3.62 -3.56 7.80
N PRO A 74 -3.84 -2.31 8.23
CA PRO A 74 -3.62 -1.14 7.40
C PRO A 74 -2.21 -1.11 6.77
N GLU A 75 -2.15 -0.76 5.49
CA GLU A 75 -0.92 -0.72 4.68
C GLU A 75 0.15 0.20 5.29
N ASP A 76 -0.26 1.35 5.82
CA ASP A 76 0.60 2.35 6.46
C ASP A 76 1.34 1.78 7.68
N LEU A 77 0.61 1.05 8.54
CA LEU A 77 1.14 0.39 9.71
C LEU A 77 2.15 -0.70 9.31
N MET A 78 1.79 -1.53 8.32
CA MET A 78 2.66 -2.59 7.80
C MET A 78 3.99 -2.03 7.27
N HIS A 79 3.96 -0.93 6.51
CA HIS A 79 5.18 -0.30 6.01
C HIS A 79 6.06 0.28 7.10
N LEU A 80 5.47 0.90 8.13
CA LEU A 80 6.25 1.40 9.26
C LEU A 80 6.90 0.26 10.06
N MET A 81 6.19 -0.85 10.27
CA MET A 81 6.73 -2.06 10.91
C MET A 81 7.89 -2.62 10.10
N LYS A 82 7.74 -2.73 8.76
CA LYS A 82 8.82 -3.17 7.85
C LYS A 82 10.06 -2.30 7.94
N ARG A 83 9.86 -0.97 7.99
CA ARG A 83 10.96 -0.02 8.12
C ARG A 83 11.63 -0.12 9.49
N ALA A 84 10.86 -0.27 10.57
CA ALA A 84 11.38 -0.44 11.92
C ALA A 84 12.28 -1.68 12.04
N VAL A 85 11.83 -2.83 11.52
CA VAL A 85 12.63 -4.07 11.53
C VAL A 85 13.91 -3.92 10.72
N ARG A 86 13.85 -3.27 9.55
CA ARG A 86 15.05 -2.99 8.74
C ARG A 86 16.06 -2.12 9.50
N THR A 87 15.60 -1.04 10.14
CA THR A 87 16.46 -0.15 10.93
C THR A 87 17.03 -0.86 12.15
N TRP A 88 16.25 -1.71 12.79
CA TRP A 88 16.71 -2.51 13.93
C TRP A 88 17.80 -3.51 13.52
N LYS A 89 17.62 -4.24 12.41
CA LYS A 89 18.65 -5.15 11.86
C LYS A 89 19.95 -4.41 11.50
N HIS A 90 19.85 -3.19 10.98
CA HIS A 90 21.00 -2.32 10.75
C HIS A 90 21.74 -1.97 12.06
N LEU A 91 21.00 -1.57 13.09
CA LEU A 91 21.57 -1.21 14.39
C LEU A 91 22.20 -2.40 15.13
N GLN A 92 21.73 -3.63 14.90
CA GLN A 92 22.39 -4.82 15.44
C GLN A 92 23.82 -5.00 14.89
N ARG A 93 24.05 -4.63 13.62
CA ARG A 93 25.38 -4.65 13.00
C ARG A 93 26.20 -3.41 13.35
N HIS A 94 25.53 -2.27 13.50
CA HIS A 94 26.15 -0.97 13.73
C HIS A 94 25.56 -0.25 14.96
N PRO A 95 25.91 -0.69 16.19
CA PRO A 95 25.28 -0.17 17.41
C PRO A 95 25.65 1.28 17.74
N LYS A 96 26.73 1.81 17.14
CA LYS A 96 27.20 3.19 17.35
C LYS A 96 26.49 4.23 16.48
N ASP A 97 25.60 3.82 15.58
CA ASP A 97 24.85 4.73 14.72
C ASP A 97 23.70 5.41 15.50
N MET A 98 24.00 6.56 16.10
CA MET A 98 23.06 7.33 16.91
C MET A 98 21.93 7.95 16.10
N VAL A 99 22.16 8.25 14.82
CA VAL A 99 21.15 8.83 13.92
C VAL A 99 20.07 7.79 13.63
N SER A 100 20.48 6.57 13.28
CA SER A 100 19.56 5.46 13.06
C SER A 100 18.84 5.05 14.35
N LYS A 101 19.49 5.12 15.52
CA LYS A 101 18.87 4.86 16.83
C LYS A 101 17.75 5.85 17.12
N ARG A 102 17.99 7.15 16.90
CA ARG A 102 16.95 8.19 16.98
C ARG A 102 15.82 7.93 15.98
N GLY A 103 16.17 7.57 14.73
CA GLY A 103 15.22 7.23 13.69
C GLY A 103 14.29 6.07 14.09
N LEU A 104 14.84 5.01 14.70
CA LEU A 104 14.06 3.88 15.20
C LEU A 104 13.02 4.32 16.25
N ILE A 105 13.42 5.14 17.23
CA ILE A 105 12.52 5.66 18.27
C ILE A 105 11.36 6.46 17.65
N LEU A 106 11.64 7.28 16.65
CA LEU A 106 10.61 8.06 15.96
C LEU A 106 9.64 7.17 15.17
N ILE A 107 10.15 6.11 14.52
CA ILE A 107 9.31 5.14 13.81
C ILE A 107 8.42 4.38 14.80
N GLU A 108 8.98 3.86 15.89
CA GLU A 108 8.22 3.16 16.94
C GLU A 108 7.14 4.07 17.56
N SER A 109 7.45 5.35 17.76
CA SER A 109 6.46 6.34 18.26
C SER A 109 5.31 6.54 17.28
N LYS A 110 5.60 6.66 15.97
CA LYS A 110 4.55 6.77 14.93
C LYS A 110 3.66 5.53 14.88
N ILE A 111 4.26 4.34 14.98
CA ILE A 111 3.54 3.06 15.02
C ILE A 111 2.55 3.06 16.20
N LYS A 112 2.98 3.43 17.40
CA LYS A 112 2.12 3.50 18.59
C LYS A 112 0.95 4.47 18.40
N THR A 113 1.20 5.63 17.81
CA THR A 113 0.16 6.62 17.51
C THR A 113 -0.87 6.07 16.51
N LEU A 114 -0.43 5.40 15.45
CA LEU A 114 -1.34 4.81 14.46
C LEU A 114 -2.16 3.67 15.06
N ILE A 115 -1.55 2.80 15.88
CA ILE A 115 -2.29 1.74 16.57
C ILE A 115 -3.38 2.33 17.45
N LYS A 116 -3.07 3.39 18.22
CA LYS A 116 -4.07 4.08 19.04
C LYS A 116 -5.23 4.63 18.19
N TYR A 117 -4.91 5.20 17.03
CA TYR A 117 -5.92 5.70 16.08
C TYR A 117 -6.79 4.56 15.54
N TYR A 118 -6.18 3.49 15.05
CA TYR A 118 -6.90 2.36 14.45
C TYR A 118 -7.73 1.56 15.45
N LYS A 119 -7.30 1.48 16.72
CA LYS A 119 -8.11 0.96 17.83
C LYS A 119 -9.36 1.81 18.09
N LYS A 120 -9.24 3.14 17.96
CA LYS A 120 -10.38 4.06 18.17
C LYS A 120 -11.45 3.93 17.08
N ILE A 121 -11.06 3.54 15.86
CA ILE A 121 -11.96 3.37 14.72
C ILE A 121 -12.33 1.90 14.47
N ASP A 122 -12.11 1.02 15.45
CA ASP A 122 -12.42 -0.41 15.44
C ASP A 122 -11.87 -1.20 14.22
N ARG A 123 -10.84 -0.67 13.56
CA ARG A 123 -10.13 -1.37 12.46
C ARG A 123 -9.08 -2.35 12.96
N LEU A 124 -8.66 -2.22 14.22
CA LEU A 124 -7.69 -3.11 14.87
C LEU A 124 -8.26 -3.59 16.21
N PRO A 125 -8.01 -4.85 16.61
CA PRO A 125 -8.41 -5.35 17.92
C PRO A 125 -7.84 -4.51 19.06
N PRO A 126 -8.59 -4.30 20.16
CA PRO A 126 -8.11 -3.53 21.31
C PRO A 126 -6.87 -4.16 21.97
N GLU A 127 -6.69 -5.48 21.85
CA GLU A 127 -5.56 -6.26 22.35
C GLU A 127 -4.32 -6.18 21.44
N PHE A 128 -4.43 -5.56 20.25
CA PHE A 128 -3.31 -5.50 19.33
C PHE A 128 -2.15 -4.67 19.90
N GLU A 129 -1.02 -5.31 20.16
CA GLU A 129 0.19 -4.64 20.63
C GLU A 129 1.33 -4.78 19.62
N TYR A 130 2.07 -3.68 19.46
CA TYR A 130 3.30 -3.69 18.69
C TYR A 130 4.43 -4.26 19.55
N SER A 131 4.88 -5.44 19.18
CA SER A 131 6.20 -5.95 19.58
C SER A 131 7.09 -6.11 18.33
N ARG A 132 8.40 -6.12 18.54
CA ARG A 132 9.38 -6.32 17.46
C ARG A 132 9.24 -7.71 16.85
N GLU A 133 8.95 -8.71 17.67
CA GLU A 133 8.70 -10.09 17.24
C GLU A 133 7.43 -10.19 16.40
N THR A 134 6.36 -9.50 16.82
CA THR A 134 5.12 -9.38 16.05
C THR A 134 5.39 -8.72 14.69
N ALA A 135 6.24 -7.69 14.65
CA ALA A 135 6.60 -7.03 13.41
C ALA A 135 7.37 -7.96 12.45
N GLU A 136 8.29 -8.78 12.96
CA GLU A 136 9.02 -9.75 12.15
C GLU A 136 8.11 -10.84 11.57
N MET A 137 7.08 -11.27 12.30
CA MET A 137 6.09 -12.24 11.82
C MET A 137 5.35 -11.75 10.57
N TYR A 138 4.95 -10.47 10.53
CA TYR A 138 4.17 -9.92 9.41
C TYR A 138 4.99 -9.55 8.17
N ILE A 139 6.32 -9.51 8.29
CA ILE A 139 7.22 -9.19 7.17
C ILE A 139 7.67 -10.46 6.44
N ARG A 140 7.56 -11.62 7.09
CA ARG A 140 8.06 -12.91 6.61
C ARG A 140 7.19 -13.53 5.52
#